data_AF-A0A352LM66-F1
#
_entry.id   AF-A0A352LM66-F1
#
_cell.length_a   1.000
_cell.length_b   1.000
_cell.length_c   1.000
_cell.angle_alpha   90.00
_cell.angle_beta   90.00
_cell.angle_gamma   90.00
#
_symmetry.space_group_name_H-M   'P 1'
#
loop_
_entity.id
_entity.type
_entity.pdbx_description
1 polymer ?
#
loop_
_entity_poly.entity_id
_entity_poly.type
_entity_poly.pdbx_seq_one_letter_code
_entity_poly.pdbx_strand_id
1 'polypeptide(L)'
;MEPIIVAQTDPSDGSRPQVILPSLANRHGCITGATGTGKTVSLQCLAEQFSRIGVPVFMADVKGDLTGIAVQGAMSDKLKKRLESHGMPAPVFGANPVTLWDVFGEQGHPVRATVSSMGPLLLSTLLALNDTQSGVLTAAFKFAADKQMPIVDLKDLQDLLTFIGENARQFKLDYGNISAATIGAIQRGLLKLQTQGADKFFGEPALDIDDLMQTVDGKGVVNILAADKLIANPALYATFLMWILTEIYNRMPEVGDLEKPKFVFFFDEAHMLFDNCSKEVTEKVEQVVRLIRSKGVGIYFVTQSPLDIP
;
A
#
# COMPACT_ATOMS: atom_id res chain seq x y z
N MET A 1 10.40 -23.52 11.32
CA MET A 1 10.48 -23.05 9.91
C MET A 1 11.94 -22.78 9.56
N GLU A 2 12.37 -23.06 8.34
CA GLU A 2 13.74 -22.77 7.90
C GLU A 2 13.97 -21.25 7.77
N PRO A 3 15.19 -20.73 8.08
CA PRO A 3 15.53 -19.34 7.84
C PRO A 3 15.50 -18.96 6.36
N ILE A 4 15.08 -17.74 6.06
CA ILE A 4 15.10 -17.19 4.69
C ILE A 4 16.51 -16.69 4.40
N ILE A 5 17.19 -17.27 3.41
CA ILE A 5 18.51 -16.79 2.98
C ILE A 5 18.33 -15.54 2.11
N VAL A 6 18.99 -14.43 2.49
CA VAL A 6 18.87 -13.14 1.82
C VAL A 6 20.17 -12.66 1.19
N ALA A 7 21.31 -13.13 1.69
CA ALA A 7 22.63 -12.84 1.12
C ALA A 7 23.64 -13.92 1.51
N GLN A 8 24.82 -13.87 0.90
CA GLN A 8 26.00 -14.67 1.24
C GLN A 8 27.16 -13.70 1.47
N THR A 9 27.97 -13.93 2.49
CA THR A 9 29.22 -13.18 2.67
C THR A 9 30.19 -13.44 1.52
N ASP A 10 31.14 -12.53 1.33
CA ASP A 10 32.23 -12.77 0.40
C ASP A 10 33.00 -14.04 0.80
N PRO A 11 33.34 -14.94 -0.15
CA PRO A 11 34.13 -16.12 0.15
C PRO A 11 35.45 -15.82 0.87
N SER A 12 36.06 -14.65 0.62
CA SER A 12 37.29 -14.21 1.28
C SER A 12 37.11 -13.93 2.78
N ASP A 13 35.90 -13.59 3.22
CA ASP A 13 35.53 -13.32 4.62
C ASP A 13 34.91 -14.55 5.33
N GLY A 14 34.98 -15.72 4.68
CA GLY A 14 34.33 -16.95 5.08
C GLY A 14 32.87 -17.00 4.62
N SER A 15 32.58 -17.90 3.66
CA SER A 15 31.28 -18.06 3.02
C SER A 15 30.21 -18.52 4.02
N ARG A 16 29.33 -17.61 4.44
CA ARG A 16 28.24 -17.82 5.40
C ARG A 16 26.94 -17.19 4.91
N PRO A 17 25.81 -17.93 4.95
CA PRO A 17 24.52 -17.36 4.59
C PRO A 17 24.09 -16.31 5.61
N GLN A 18 23.58 -15.19 5.11
CA GLN A 18 22.87 -14.18 5.88
C GLN A 18 21.38 -14.47 5.76
N VAL A 19 20.71 -14.54 6.90
CA VAL A 19 19.35 -15.05 6.98
C VAL A 19 18.41 -14.12 7.73
N ILE A 20 17.14 -14.14 7.35
CA ILE A 20 16.02 -13.60 8.11
C ILE A 20 15.30 -14.78 8.77
N LEU A 21 15.06 -14.68 10.07
CA LEU A 21 14.21 -15.64 10.77
C LEU A 21 12.73 -15.30 10.49
N PRO A 22 11.92 -16.23 9.95
CA PRO A 22 10.52 -15.94 9.63
C PRO A 22 9.71 -15.39 10.80
N SER A 23 9.94 -15.87 12.02
CA SER A 23 9.28 -15.37 13.23
C SER A 23 9.61 -13.92 13.58
N LEU A 24 10.66 -13.35 12.99
CA LEU A 24 11.09 -11.97 13.17
C LEU A 24 10.79 -11.09 11.94
N ALA A 25 10.21 -11.64 10.88
CA ALA A 25 10.01 -10.91 9.62
C ALA A 25 8.86 -9.88 9.68
N ASN A 26 8.01 -9.91 10.71
CA ASN A 26 7.03 -8.84 10.95
C ASN A 26 7.62 -7.63 11.69
N ARG A 27 8.94 -7.59 11.93
CA ARG A 27 9.64 -6.45 12.58
C ARG A 27 10.04 -5.34 11.62
N HIS A 28 9.44 -5.35 10.42
CA HIS A 28 9.69 -4.43 9.33
C HIS A 28 11.14 -4.49 8.80
N GLY A 29 11.40 -3.80 7.69
CA GLY A 29 12.71 -3.72 7.07
C GLY A 29 12.86 -2.53 6.14
N CYS A 30 14.10 -2.21 5.79
CA CYS A 30 14.43 -1.16 4.82
C CYS A 30 15.48 -1.69 3.83
N ILE A 31 15.20 -1.54 2.54
CA ILE A 31 16.09 -1.86 1.43
C ILE A 31 16.49 -0.53 0.79
N THR A 32 17.72 -0.11 1.03
CA THR A 32 18.24 1.18 0.55
C THR A 32 19.44 1.01 -0.37
N GLY A 33 19.58 1.92 -1.33
CA GLY A 33 20.73 1.97 -2.23
C GLY A 33 20.47 2.80 -3.48
N ALA A 34 21.53 3.26 -4.14
CA ALA A 34 21.41 4.07 -5.35
C ALA A 34 20.70 3.32 -6.50
N THR A 35 20.38 4.04 -7.58
CA THR A 35 19.83 3.43 -8.80
C THR A 35 20.80 2.37 -9.35
N GLY A 36 20.27 1.20 -9.72
CA GLY A 36 21.07 0.10 -10.27
C GLY A 36 21.81 -0.77 -9.24
N THR A 37 21.69 -0.51 -7.93
CA THR A 37 22.35 -1.34 -6.90
C THR A 37 21.64 -2.65 -6.57
N GLY A 38 20.52 -2.95 -7.25
CA GLY A 38 19.79 -4.21 -7.09
C GLY A 38 18.64 -4.19 -6.08
N LYS A 39 18.11 -3.02 -5.71
CA LYS A 39 16.93 -2.90 -4.82
C LYS A 39 15.74 -3.76 -5.26
N THR A 40 15.34 -3.66 -6.53
CA THR A 40 14.26 -4.46 -7.12
C THR A 40 14.54 -5.96 -7.01
N VAL A 41 15.78 -6.38 -7.27
CA VAL A 41 16.19 -7.79 -7.16
C VAL A 41 16.08 -8.28 -5.71
N SER A 42 16.50 -7.46 -4.73
CA SER A 42 16.37 -7.78 -3.31
C SER A 42 14.90 -7.87 -2.87
N LEU A 43 14.05 -6.94 -3.33
CA LEU A 43 12.60 -6.97 -3.11
C LEU A 43 12.00 -8.28 -3.66
N GLN A 44 12.25 -8.59 -4.93
CA GLN A 44 11.72 -9.80 -5.59
C GLN A 44 12.17 -11.08 -4.89
N CYS A 45 13.46 -11.16 -4.53
CA CYS A 45 14.01 -12.31 -3.80
C CYS A 45 13.28 -12.51 -2.45
N LEU A 46 13.11 -11.44 -1.67
CA LEU A 46 12.40 -11.51 -0.39
C LEU A 46 10.92 -11.89 -0.59
N ALA A 47 10.23 -11.26 -1.53
CA ALA A 47 8.83 -11.55 -1.83
C ALA A 47 8.62 -13.02 -2.25
N GLU A 48 9.50 -13.55 -3.09
CA GLU A 48 9.49 -14.96 -3.48
C GLU A 48 9.67 -15.87 -2.27
N GLN A 49 10.63 -15.56 -1.38
CA GLN A 49 10.87 -16.38 -0.19
C GLN A 49 9.67 -16.34 0.78
N PHE A 50 9.04 -15.18 0.96
CA PHE A 50 7.81 -15.06 1.76
C PHE A 50 6.65 -15.86 1.14
N SER A 51 6.43 -15.73 -0.17
CA SER A 51 5.44 -16.53 -0.89
C SER A 51 5.69 -18.02 -0.68
N ARG A 52 6.92 -18.50 -0.85
CA ARG A 52 7.29 -19.92 -0.70
C ARG A 52 6.97 -20.50 0.68
N ILE A 53 7.10 -19.72 1.74
CA ILE A 53 6.74 -20.16 3.09
C ILE A 53 5.26 -19.95 3.43
N GLY A 54 4.42 -19.60 2.44
CA GLY A 54 2.98 -19.42 2.61
C GLY A 54 2.60 -18.08 3.26
N VAL A 55 3.38 -17.02 3.01
CA VAL A 55 3.07 -15.64 3.45
C VAL A 55 2.65 -14.84 2.22
N PRO A 56 1.40 -14.38 2.13
CA PRO A 56 0.97 -13.50 1.05
C PRO A 56 1.71 -12.16 1.13
N VAL A 57 1.97 -11.58 -0.04
CA VAL A 57 2.78 -10.38 -0.19
C VAL A 57 2.00 -9.35 -0.99
N PHE A 58 2.17 -8.06 -0.68
CA PHE A 58 1.73 -6.96 -1.54
C PHE A 58 2.91 -6.08 -1.94
N MET A 59 2.93 -5.65 -3.20
CA MET A 59 3.90 -4.69 -3.73
C MET A 59 3.25 -3.82 -4.80
N ALA A 60 3.70 -2.57 -4.90
CA ALA A 60 3.34 -1.69 -6.01
C ALA A 60 4.44 -1.72 -7.08
N ASP A 61 4.07 -2.03 -8.32
CA ASP A 61 4.97 -2.08 -9.47
C ASP A 61 4.87 -0.80 -10.28
N VAL A 62 5.75 0.15 -9.95
CA VAL A 62 5.85 1.45 -10.63
C VAL A 62 6.57 1.31 -11.99
N LYS A 63 7.52 0.38 -12.09
CA LYS A 63 8.44 0.27 -13.24
C LYS A 63 8.04 -0.82 -14.23
N GLY A 64 7.07 -1.67 -13.86
CA GLY A 64 6.65 -2.83 -14.64
C GLY A 64 7.63 -3.99 -14.59
N ASP A 65 8.56 -4.01 -13.63
CA ASP A 65 9.65 -4.99 -13.55
C ASP A 65 9.46 -6.05 -12.45
N LEU A 66 8.36 -6.00 -11.69
CA LEU A 66 8.07 -6.94 -10.61
C LEU A 66 7.30 -8.19 -11.07
N THR A 67 6.49 -8.07 -12.13
CA THR A 67 5.62 -9.15 -12.64
C THR A 67 6.36 -10.43 -13.09
N GLY A 68 7.66 -10.34 -13.36
CA GLY A 68 8.49 -11.50 -13.72
C GLY A 68 8.50 -12.62 -12.68
N ILE A 69 8.17 -12.32 -11.42
CA ILE A 69 8.03 -13.29 -10.32
C ILE A 69 6.94 -14.35 -10.55
N ALA A 70 6.00 -14.09 -11.48
CA ALA A 70 4.95 -15.02 -11.90
C ALA A 70 5.46 -16.16 -12.80
N VAL A 71 6.66 -16.02 -13.38
CA VAL A 71 7.20 -16.95 -14.36
C VAL A 71 8.34 -17.75 -13.73
N GLN A 72 8.41 -19.04 -14.06
CA GLN A 72 9.54 -19.86 -13.64
C GLN A 72 10.84 -19.31 -14.23
N GLY A 73 11.78 -18.96 -13.34
CA GLY A 73 13.12 -18.55 -13.75
C GLY A 73 13.92 -19.67 -14.44
N ALA A 74 14.99 -19.28 -15.13
CA ALA A 74 15.92 -20.19 -15.78
C ALA A 74 17.36 -19.90 -15.39
N MET A 75 18.20 -20.94 -15.40
CA MET A 75 19.63 -20.78 -15.14
C MET A 75 20.29 -20.07 -16.34
N SER A 76 20.85 -18.88 -16.10
CA SER A 76 21.68 -18.16 -17.08
C SER A 76 23.17 -18.35 -16.76
N ASP A 77 24.04 -18.18 -17.76
CA ASP A 77 25.49 -18.23 -17.56
C ASP A 77 25.98 -17.22 -16.51
N LYS A 78 25.36 -16.04 -16.47
CA LYS A 78 25.67 -14.99 -15.49
C LYS A 78 25.30 -15.44 -14.07
N LEU A 79 24.11 -16.02 -13.90
CA LEU A 79 23.66 -16.53 -12.60
C LEU A 79 24.51 -17.71 -12.15
N LYS A 80 24.79 -18.66 -13.05
CA LYS A 80 25.63 -19.84 -12.79
C LYS A 80 27.02 -19.43 -12.28
N LYS A 81 27.72 -18.55 -13.02
CA LYS A 81 29.05 -18.04 -12.61
C LYS A 81 29.01 -17.35 -11.24
N ARG A 82 27.95 -16.60 -10.95
CA ARG A 82 27.78 -15.91 -9.66
C ARG A 82 27.52 -16.89 -8.51
N LEU A 83 26.70 -17.91 -8.73
CA LEU A 83 26.48 -18.95 -7.71
C LEU A 83 27.77 -19.72 -7.42
N GLU A 84 28.49 -20.11 -8.47
CA GLU A 84 29.78 -20.79 -8.36
C GLU A 84 30.82 -19.92 -7.63
N SER A 85 30.93 -18.63 -7.96
CA SER A 85 31.89 -17.73 -7.32
C SER A 85 31.61 -17.52 -5.83
N HIS A 86 30.36 -17.65 -5.39
CA HIS A 86 29.97 -17.51 -3.98
C HIS A 86 29.78 -18.86 -3.27
N GLY A 87 30.02 -19.99 -3.95
CA GLY A 87 29.82 -21.33 -3.38
C GLY A 87 28.37 -21.64 -3.03
N MET A 88 27.42 -21.02 -3.74
CA MET A 88 25.99 -21.20 -3.50
C MET A 88 25.41 -22.32 -4.37
N PRO A 89 24.47 -23.12 -3.85
CA PRO A 89 23.80 -24.14 -4.65
C PRO A 89 22.92 -23.51 -5.74
N ALA A 90 22.61 -24.29 -6.77
CA ALA A 90 21.60 -23.90 -7.75
C ALA A 90 20.23 -23.72 -7.07
N PRO A 91 19.51 -22.61 -7.31
CA PRO A 91 18.20 -22.41 -6.74
C PRO A 91 17.18 -23.38 -7.37
N VAL A 92 16.14 -23.71 -6.60
CA VAL A 92 14.98 -24.44 -7.12
C VAL A 92 14.08 -23.43 -7.84
N PHE A 93 14.15 -23.40 -9.17
CA PHE A 93 13.30 -22.53 -9.98
C PHE A 93 11.82 -22.91 -9.85
N GLY A 94 10.95 -21.91 -9.83
CA GLY A 94 9.52 -22.09 -9.86
C GLY A 94 8.81 -20.75 -10.02
N ALA A 95 7.56 -20.81 -10.47
CA ALA A 95 6.67 -19.65 -10.48
C ALA A 95 6.08 -19.41 -9.07
N ASN A 96 5.69 -18.17 -8.81
CA ASN A 96 4.86 -17.81 -7.66
C ASN A 96 3.41 -17.56 -8.11
N PRO A 97 2.41 -17.88 -7.27
CA PRO A 97 1.04 -17.45 -7.55
C PRO A 97 0.97 -15.93 -7.44
N VAL A 98 0.47 -15.27 -8.48
CA VAL A 98 0.43 -13.82 -8.60
C VAL A 98 -0.99 -13.36 -8.93
N THR A 99 -1.43 -12.31 -8.26
CA THR A 99 -2.65 -11.56 -8.61
C THR A 99 -2.24 -10.13 -8.98
N LEU A 100 -2.65 -9.69 -10.17
CA LEU A 100 -2.44 -8.32 -10.63
C LEU A 100 -3.63 -7.45 -10.24
N TRP A 101 -3.36 -6.29 -9.66
CA TRP A 101 -4.34 -5.29 -9.25
C TRP A 101 -4.13 -3.98 -10.01
N ASP A 102 -5.20 -3.27 -10.33
CA ASP A 102 -5.11 -1.98 -11.04
C ASP A 102 -6.25 -1.06 -10.61
N VAL A 103 -5.93 0.19 -10.25
CA VAL A 103 -6.92 1.23 -9.90
C VAL A 103 -7.83 1.56 -11.09
N PHE A 104 -7.30 1.51 -12.32
CA PHE A 104 -8.03 1.85 -13.53
C PHE A 104 -8.65 0.63 -14.23
N GLY A 105 -8.30 -0.59 -13.77
CA GLY A 105 -8.83 -1.87 -14.25
C GLY A 105 -8.39 -2.26 -15.67
N GLU A 106 -7.22 -1.82 -16.12
CA GLU A 106 -6.70 -2.07 -17.47
C GLU A 106 -5.67 -3.22 -17.51
N GLN A 107 -4.82 -3.33 -16.48
CA GLN A 107 -3.71 -4.29 -16.40
C GLN A 107 -3.91 -5.39 -15.34
N GLY A 108 -5.02 -5.35 -14.61
CA GLY A 108 -5.31 -6.28 -13.52
C GLY A 108 -6.74 -6.17 -13.00
N HIS A 109 -7.02 -6.88 -11.92
CA HIS A 109 -8.29 -6.79 -11.22
C HIS A 109 -8.53 -5.36 -10.73
N PRO A 110 -9.71 -4.77 -10.98
CA PRO A 110 -10.01 -3.42 -10.54
C PRO A 110 -9.99 -3.36 -9.01
N VAL A 111 -9.13 -2.52 -8.45
CA VAL A 111 -9.15 -2.24 -7.01
C VAL A 111 -10.00 -1.00 -6.75
N ARG A 112 -10.92 -1.10 -5.78
CA ARG A 112 -11.82 -0.01 -5.41
C ARG A 112 -11.86 0.18 -3.91
N ALA A 113 -12.15 1.41 -3.51
CA ALA A 113 -12.47 1.81 -2.14
C ALA A 113 -13.79 2.57 -2.13
N THR A 114 -14.53 2.55 -1.03
CA THR A 114 -15.64 3.49 -0.88
C THR A 114 -15.11 4.83 -0.34
N VAL A 115 -15.81 5.93 -0.63
CA VAL A 115 -15.48 7.22 -0.02
C VAL A 115 -15.59 7.14 1.51
N SER A 116 -16.57 6.40 2.03
CA SER A 116 -16.72 6.12 3.45
C SER A 116 -15.52 5.37 4.05
N SER A 117 -14.98 4.34 3.38
CA SER A 117 -13.82 3.59 3.90
C SER A 117 -12.52 4.42 3.91
N MET A 118 -12.39 5.38 2.99
CA MET A 118 -11.24 6.30 3.00
C MET A 118 -11.26 7.26 4.18
N GLY A 119 -12.46 7.74 4.51
CA GLY A 119 -12.67 8.72 5.57
C GLY A 119 -12.18 10.12 5.21
N PRO A 120 -12.51 11.11 6.07
CA PRO A 120 -12.25 12.52 5.78
C PRO A 120 -10.77 12.87 5.79
N LEU A 121 -9.94 12.20 6.61
CA LEU A 121 -8.51 12.51 6.73
C LEU A 121 -7.76 12.25 5.42
N LEU A 122 -7.86 11.03 4.89
CA LEU A 122 -7.17 10.64 3.66
C LEU A 122 -7.72 11.42 2.45
N LEU A 123 -9.03 11.67 2.41
CA LEU A 123 -9.63 12.50 1.35
C LEU A 123 -9.18 13.96 1.42
N SER A 124 -9.03 14.53 2.62
CA SER A 124 -8.47 15.86 2.79
C SER A 124 -7.06 15.96 2.21
N THR A 125 -6.23 14.93 2.42
CA THR A 125 -4.89 14.85 1.83
C THR A 125 -4.95 14.74 0.31
N LEU A 126 -5.77 13.82 -0.20
CA LEU A 126 -5.94 13.60 -1.64
C LEU A 126 -6.39 14.87 -2.38
N LEU A 127 -7.27 15.65 -1.74
CA LEU A 127 -7.81 16.90 -2.27
C LEU A 127 -6.95 18.13 -1.95
N ALA A 128 -5.86 17.96 -1.20
CA ALA A 128 -5.01 19.04 -0.68
C ALA A 128 -5.80 20.15 0.02
N LEU A 129 -6.71 19.76 0.92
CA LEU A 129 -7.58 20.68 1.66
C LEU A 129 -6.84 21.39 2.79
N ASN A 130 -7.14 22.68 2.99
CA ASN A 130 -6.71 23.40 4.19
C ASN A 130 -7.57 23.05 5.42
N ASP A 131 -7.16 23.47 6.62
CA ASP A 131 -7.84 23.16 7.88
C ASP A 131 -9.34 23.47 7.88
N THR A 132 -9.74 24.59 7.27
CA THR A 132 -11.15 24.98 7.20
C THR A 132 -11.94 24.03 6.28
N GLN A 133 -11.38 23.68 5.13
CA GLN A 133 -11.98 22.74 4.19
C GLN A 133 -12.04 21.32 4.77
N SER A 134 -10.97 20.89 5.43
CA SER A 134 -10.88 19.60 6.13
C SER A 134 -11.90 19.50 7.28
N GLY A 135 -12.11 20.60 8.02
CA GLY A 135 -13.15 20.68 9.05
C GLY A 135 -14.56 20.50 8.46
N VAL A 136 -14.85 21.15 7.34
CA VAL A 136 -16.14 20.98 6.63
C VAL A 136 -16.31 19.56 6.09
N LEU A 137 -15.27 18.96 5.51
CA LEU A 137 -15.32 17.58 5.05
C LEU A 137 -15.58 16.62 6.22
N THR A 138 -14.89 16.80 7.34
CA THR A 138 -15.10 16.01 8.56
C THR A 138 -16.53 16.13 9.09
N ALA A 139 -17.08 17.34 9.10
CA ALA A 139 -18.48 17.58 9.46
C ALA A 139 -19.45 16.83 8.54
N ALA A 140 -19.21 16.84 7.23
CA ALA A 140 -20.03 16.11 6.26
C ALA A 140 -20.01 14.60 6.53
N PHE A 141 -18.84 14.03 6.77
CA PHE A 141 -18.70 12.62 7.15
C PHE A 141 -19.41 12.29 8.46
N LYS A 142 -19.32 13.16 9.47
CA LYS A 142 -20.02 12.96 10.75
C LYS A 142 -21.53 12.96 10.56
N PHE A 143 -22.07 13.91 9.78
CA PHE A 143 -23.48 13.96 9.46
C PHE A 143 -23.95 12.69 8.74
N ALA A 144 -23.20 12.24 7.72
CA ALA A 144 -23.51 11.02 7.00
C ALA A 144 -23.53 9.79 7.93
N ALA A 145 -22.55 9.68 8.83
CA ALA A 145 -22.51 8.62 9.84
C ALA A 145 -23.72 8.67 10.81
N ASP A 146 -24.09 9.86 11.30
CA ASP A 146 -25.23 10.05 12.20
C ASP A 146 -26.57 9.69 11.55
N LYS A 147 -26.65 9.83 10.22
CA LYS A 147 -27.81 9.47 9.41
C LYS A 147 -27.72 8.08 8.80
N GLN A 148 -26.66 7.33 9.08
CA GLN A 148 -26.39 6.02 8.48
C GLN A 148 -26.46 6.05 6.95
N MET A 149 -25.91 7.11 6.35
CA MET A 149 -25.80 7.29 4.91
C MET A 149 -24.40 6.90 4.46
N PRO A 150 -24.23 5.73 3.80
CA PRO A 150 -22.96 5.39 3.17
C PRO A 150 -22.64 6.39 2.06
N ILE A 151 -21.37 6.73 1.92
CA ILE A 151 -20.85 7.54 0.82
C ILE A 151 -20.02 6.59 -0.03
N VAL A 152 -20.60 6.09 -1.12
CA VAL A 152 -19.97 5.03 -1.90
C VAL A 152 -18.94 5.61 -2.84
N ASP A 153 -19.31 6.63 -3.61
CA ASP A 153 -18.48 7.22 -4.65
C ASP A 153 -18.30 8.74 -4.50
N LEU A 154 -17.58 9.35 -5.45
CA LEU A 154 -17.36 10.79 -5.46
C LEU A 154 -18.65 11.58 -5.70
N LYS A 155 -19.63 11.02 -6.42
CA LYS A 155 -20.90 11.68 -6.70
C LYS A 155 -21.74 11.77 -5.43
N ASP A 156 -21.79 10.71 -4.63
CA ASP A 156 -22.46 10.73 -3.33
C ASP A 156 -21.89 11.82 -2.42
N LEU A 157 -20.56 11.97 -2.40
CA LEU A 157 -19.90 13.04 -1.64
C LEU A 157 -20.26 14.43 -2.18
N GLN A 158 -20.30 14.59 -3.50
CA GLN A 158 -20.71 15.85 -4.13
C GLN A 158 -22.16 16.21 -3.76
N ASP A 159 -23.08 15.24 -3.81
CA ASP A 159 -24.48 15.42 -3.47
C ASP A 159 -24.65 15.77 -1.98
N LEU A 160 -23.92 15.07 -1.11
CA LEU A 160 -23.88 15.35 0.34
C LEU A 160 -23.39 16.77 0.65
N LEU A 161 -22.28 17.19 0.05
CA LEU A 161 -21.73 18.54 0.25
C LEU A 161 -22.70 19.61 -0.27
N THR A 162 -23.39 19.35 -1.39
CA THR A 162 -24.41 20.26 -1.93
C THR A 162 -25.58 20.40 -0.96
N PHE A 163 -26.12 19.28 -0.48
CA PHE A 163 -27.19 19.25 0.50
C PHE A 163 -26.83 20.01 1.78
N ILE A 164 -25.62 19.80 2.32
CA ILE A 164 -25.13 20.51 3.51
C ILE A 164 -25.03 22.02 3.24
N GLY A 165 -24.58 22.42 2.05
CA GLY A 165 -24.46 23.82 1.66
C GLY A 165 -25.79 24.55 1.58
N GLU A 166 -26.79 23.92 0.97
CA GLU A 166 -28.15 24.45 0.87
C GLU A 166 -28.82 24.59 2.23
N ASN A 167 -28.46 23.73 3.18
CA ASN A 167 -29.05 23.65 4.52
C ASN A 167 -28.11 24.16 5.63
N ALA A 168 -27.05 24.90 5.30
CA ALA A 168 -25.96 25.26 6.22
C ALA A 168 -26.41 25.94 7.52
N ARG A 169 -27.55 26.65 7.51
CA ARG A 169 -28.13 27.28 8.72
C ARG A 169 -28.53 26.26 9.77
N GLN A 170 -29.02 25.09 9.35
CA GLN A 170 -29.44 24.01 10.26
C GLN A 170 -28.23 23.31 10.87
N PHE A 171 -27.13 23.22 10.14
CA PHE A 171 -25.90 22.56 10.56
C PHE A 171 -24.98 23.43 11.45
N LYS A 172 -25.26 24.73 11.54
CA LYS A 172 -24.35 25.69 12.18
C LYS A 172 -24.06 25.40 13.66
N LEU A 173 -25.06 24.94 14.40
CA LEU A 173 -24.94 24.66 15.84
C LEU A 173 -24.19 23.34 16.11
N ASP A 174 -24.48 22.31 15.31
CA ASP A 174 -23.96 20.96 15.54
C ASP A 174 -22.56 20.75 14.92
N TYR A 175 -22.26 21.46 13.83
CA TYR A 175 -21.08 21.20 13.00
C TYR A 175 -20.25 22.45 12.67
N GLY A 176 -20.63 23.62 13.20
CA GLY A 176 -19.92 24.88 12.98
C GLY A 176 -20.28 25.59 11.67
N ASN A 177 -19.56 26.67 11.36
CA ASN A 177 -19.91 27.52 10.23
C ASN A 177 -19.42 26.92 8.89
N ILE A 178 -20.37 26.51 8.05
CA ILE A 178 -20.10 25.96 6.71
C ILE A 178 -20.41 27.03 5.66
N SER A 179 -19.37 27.55 4.98
CA SER A 179 -19.54 28.58 3.95
C SER A 179 -19.70 27.97 2.56
N ALA A 180 -20.50 28.61 1.70
CA ALA A 180 -20.64 28.21 0.29
C ALA A 180 -19.30 28.25 -0.47
N ALA A 181 -18.41 29.19 -0.10
CA ALA A 181 -17.07 29.28 -0.68
C ALA A 181 -16.22 28.04 -0.36
N THR A 182 -16.30 27.53 0.87
CA THR A 182 -15.59 26.33 1.30
C THR A 182 -16.09 25.09 0.55
N ILE A 183 -17.41 24.92 0.45
CA ILE A 183 -18.02 23.82 -0.32
C ILE A 183 -17.60 23.88 -1.78
N GLY A 184 -17.67 25.06 -2.40
CA GLY A 184 -17.25 25.25 -3.79
C GLY A 184 -15.78 24.90 -4.03
N ALA A 185 -14.90 25.11 -3.04
CA ALA A 185 -13.51 24.71 -3.13
C ALA A 185 -13.32 23.18 -3.12
N ILE A 186 -14.01 22.49 -2.20
CA ILE A 186 -13.98 21.01 -2.13
C ILE A 186 -14.55 20.40 -3.41
N GLN A 187 -15.68 20.92 -3.90
CA GLN A 187 -16.33 20.49 -5.14
C GLN A 187 -15.40 20.58 -6.36
N ARG A 188 -14.63 21.66 -6.50
CA ARG A 188 -13.63 21.79 -7.57
C ARG A 188 -12.51 20.75 -7.45
N GLY A 189 -12.09 20.42 -6.23
CA GLY A 189 -11.12 19.35 -5.97
C GLY A 189 -11.67 17.99 -6.42
N LEU A 190 -12.92 17.67 -6.07
CA LEU A 190 -13.58 16.42 -6.49
C LEU A 190 -13.70 16.33 -8.02
N LEU A 191 -14.07 17.42 -8.70
CA LEU A 191 -14.14 17.47 -10.16
C LEU A 191 -12.76 17.25 -10.82
N LYS A 192 -11.69 17.79 -10.22
CA LYS A 192 -10.33 17.56 -10.68
C LYS A 192 -9.95 16.08 -10.59
N LEU A 193 -10.28 15.41 -9.48
CA LEU A 193 -10.04 13.97 -9.31
C LEU A 193 -10.83 13.13 -10.32
N GLN A 194 -12.11 13.45 -10.56
CA GLN A 194 -12.93 12.79 -11.59
C GLN A 194 -12.30 12.93 -12.98
N THR A 195 -11.82 14.13 -13.33
CA THR A 195 -11.14 14.36 -14.62
C THR A 195 -9.85 13.54 -14.75
N GLN A 196 -9.22 13.19 -13.64
CA GLN A 196 -8.02 12.34 -13.59
C GLN A 196 -8.34 10.84 -13.56
N GLY A 197 -9.61 10.45 -13.67
CA GLY A 197 -10.04 9.04 -13.68
C GLY A 197 -10.11 8.40 -12.29
N ALA A 198 -10.07 9.19 -11.21
CA ALA A 198 -10.16 8.67 -9.85
C ALA A 198 -11.56 8.12 -9.52
N ASP A 199 -12.58 8.49 -10.29
CA ASP A 199 -13.94 7.92 -10.19
C ASP A 199 -13.96 6.40 -10.36
N LYS A 200 -13.03 5.82 -11.14
CA LYS A 200 -12.88 4.36 -11.27
C LYS A 200 -12.45 3.67 -9.98
N PHE A 201 -11.74 4.40 -9.11
CA PHE A 201 -11.27 3.91 -7.81
C PHE A 201 -12.37 3.92 -6.74
N PHE A 202 -13.26 4.90 -6.78
CA PHE A 202 -14.29 5.06 -5.77
C PHE A 202 -15.57 4.33 -6.15
N GLY A 203 -15.89 3.25 -5.44
CA GLY A 203 -17.13 2.50 -5.65
C GLY A 203 -17.12 1.09 -5.09
N GLU A 204 -18.10 0.30 -5.54
CA GLU A 204 -18.28 -1.10 -5.14
C GLU A 204 -18.04 -2.08 -6.32
N PRO A 205 -17.70 -3.35 -6.05
CA PRO A 205 -17.30 -3.87 -4.74
C PRO A 205 -15.95 -3.27 -4.34
N ALA A 206 -15.85 -2.81 -3.10
CA ALA A 206 -14.57 -2.38 -2.54
C ALA A 206 -13.67 -3.60 -2.30
N LEU A 207 -12.35 -3.40 -2.31
CA LEU A 207 -11.39 -4.45 -2.04
C LEU A 207 -11.70 -5.14 -0.71
N ASP A 208 -11.87 -6.46 -0.75
CA ASP A 208 -11.83 -7.26 0.46
C ASP A 208 -10.37 -7.56 0.80
N ILE A 209 -9.97 -7.27 2.04
CA ILE A 209 -8.60 -7.55 2.49
C ILE A 209 -8.33 -9.06 2.49
N ASP A 210 -9.35 -9.90 2.66
CA ASP A 210 -9.20 -11.35 2.61
C ASP A 210 -8.78 -11.84 1.20
N ASP A 211 -9.08 -11.09 0.13
CA ASP A 211 -8.59 -11.39 -1.22
C ASP A 211 -7.06 -11.24 -1.32
N LEU A 212 -6.45 -10.36 -0.51
CA LEU A 212 -4.99 -10.22 -0.46
C LEU A 212 -4.32 -11.34 0.35
N MET A 213 -5.06 -12.03 1.23
CA MET A 213 -4.53 -12.99 2.20
C MET A 213 -4.47 -14.43 1.67
N GLN A 214 -4.73 -14.63 0.38
CA GLN A 214 -4.87 -15.96 -0.21
C GLN A 214 -3.57 -16.74 -0.31
N THR A 215 -3.69 -18.07 -0.38
CA THR A 215 -2.59 -19.00 -0.65
C THR A 215 -3.00 -19.99 -1.74
N VAL A 216 -2.04 -20.44 -2.55
CA VAL A 216 -2.20 -21.44 -3.60
C VAL A 216 -1.09 -22.48 -3.44
N ASP A 217 -1.43 -23.75 -3.31
CA ASP A 217 -0.49 -24.86 -3.12
C ASP A 217 0.52 -24.63 -1.97
N GLY A 218 0.04 -24.05 -0.86
CA GLY A 218 0.85 -23.72 0.31
C GLY A 218 1.74 -22.48 0.14
N LYS A 219 1.77 -21.85 -1.03
CA LYS A 219 2.46 -20.58 -1.28
C LYS A 219 1.51 -19.39 -1.08
N GLY A 220 2.02 -18.30 -0.50
CA GLY A 220 1.29 -17.04 -0.37
C GLY A 220 1.14 -16.36 -1.72
N VAL A 221 -0.04 -15.82 -2.02
CA VAL A 221 -0.24 -15.05 -3.26
C VAL A 221 0.58 -13.77 -3.21
N VAL A 222 1.28 -13.49 -4.31
CA VAL A 222 2.01 -12.23 -4.51
C VAL A 222 1.07 -11.26 -5.24
N ASN A 223 0.56 -10.29 -4.50
CA ASN A 223 -0.32 -9.24 -4.97
C ASN A 223 0.53 -8.10 -5.54
N ILE A 224 0.38 -7.81 -6.83
CA ILE A 224 1.13 -6.76 -7.52
C ILE A 224 0.15 -5.70 -8.01
N LEU A 225 0.27 -4.48 -7.50
CA LEU A 225 -0.46 -3.33 -8.03
C LEU A 225 0.29 -2.73 -9.21
N ALA A 226 -0.32 -2.73 -10.40
CA ALA A 226 0.16 -1.96 -11.54
C ALA A 226 0.04 -0.46 -11.22
N ALA A 227 1.19 0.21 -11.04
CA ALA A 227 1.26 1.59 -10.60
C ALA A 227 1.93 2.54 -11.62
N ASP A 228 2.29 2.04 -12.80
CA ASP A 228 2.90 2.78 -13.91
C ASP A 228 2.10 4.02 -14.34
N LYS A 229 0.76 3.95 -14.33
CA LYS A 229 -0.12 5.10 -14.57
C LYS A 229 -0.47 5.84 -13.28
N LEU A 230 -0.64 5.10 -12.19
CA LEU A 230 -1.06 5.65 -10.90
C LEU A 230 -0.04 6.66 -10.37
N ILE A 231 1.26 6.44 -10.64
CA ILE A 231 2.34 7.35 -10.26
C ILE A 231 2.23 8.75 -10.88
N ALA A 232 1.52 8.89 -12.01
CA ALA A 232 1.23 10.21 -12.59
C ALA A 232 0.30 11.05 -11.69
N ASN A 233 -0.36 10.42 -10.71
CA ASN A 233 -1.11 11.07 -9.64
C ASN A 233 -0.56 10.66 -8.26
N PRO A 234 0.56 11.27 -7.81
CA PRO A 234 1.24 10.88 -6.57
C PRO A 234 0.34 10.93 -5.32
N ALA A 235 -0.59 11.90 -5.25
CA ALA A 235 -1.53 12.01 -4.14
C ALA A 235 -2.50 10.82 -4.07
N LEU A 236 -3.00 10.37 -5.23
CA LEU A 236 -3.85 9.18 -5.32
C LEU A 236 -3.07 7.92 -5.01
N TYR A 237 -1.84 7.79 -5.50
CA TYR A 237 -0.94 6.68 -5.18
C TYR A 237 -0.70 6.54 -3.67
N ALA A 238 -0.23 7.62 -3.02
CA ALA A 238 0.05 7.61 -1.59
C ALA A 238 -1.22 7.33 -0.77
N THR A 239 -2.33 8.00 -1.12
CA THR A 239 -3.62 7.84 -0.43
C THR A 239 -4.13 6.40 -0.54
N PHE A 240 -4.02 5.77 -1.73
CA PHE A 240 -4.39 4.38 -1.95
C PHE A 240 -3.60 3.42 -1.05
N LEU A 241 -2.26 3.54 -1.05
CA LEU A 241 -1.42 2.65 -0.26
C LEU A 241 -1.68 2.82 1.25
N MET A 242 -1.92 4.06 1.70
CA MET A 242 -2.27 4.35 3.09
C MET A 242 -3.65 3.85 3.47
N TRP A 243 -4.60 3.92 2.55
CA TRP A 243 -5.91 3.32 2.74
C TRP A 243 -5.81 1.81 2.90
N ILE A 244 -5.12 1.09 1.99
CA ILE A 244 -4.94 -0.38 2.13
C ILE A 244 -4.27 -0.71 3.46
N LEU A 245 -3.21 -0.01 3.85
CA LEU A 245 -2.52 -0.28 5.10
C LEU A 245 -3.45 -0.10 6.32
N THR A 246 -4.29 0.93 6.27
CA THR A 246 -5.29 1.21 7.31
C THR A 246 -6.37 0.14 7.36
N GLU A 247 -6.87 -0.31 6.21
CA GLU A 247 -7.84 -1.41 6.12
C GLU A 247 -7.27 -2.72 6.67
N ILE A 248 -6.04 -3.07 6.29
CA ILE A 248 -5.33 -4.23 6.84
C ILE A 248 -5.26 -4.14 8.37
N TYR A 249 -4.82 -2.99 8.90
CA TYR A 249 -4.73 -2.77 10.34
C TYR A 249 -6.10 -2.91 11.05
N ASN A 250 -7.16 -2.35 10.48
CA ASN A 250 -8.50 -2.36 11.07
C ASN A 250 -9.16 -3.75 11.00
N ARG A 251 -8.96 -4.48 9.90
CA ARG A 251 -9.61 -5.78 9.64
C ARG A 251 -8.89 -6.95 10.30
N MET A 252 -7.56 -6.93 10.32
CA MET A 252 -6.81 -8.07 10.86
C MET A 252 -6.93 -8.15 12.39
N PRO A 253 -7.06 -9.36 12.96
CA PRO A 253 -7.03 -9.55 14.41
C PRO A 253 -5.62 -9.36 14.95
N GLU A 254 -5.52 -8.96 16.22
CA GLU A 254 -4.24 -8.99 16.93
C GLU A 254 -3.75 -10.43 17.12
N VAL A 255 -2.43 -10.60 17.10
CA VAL A 255 -1.75 -11.89 17.22
C VAL A 255 -0.57 -11.77 18.18
N GLY A 256 -0.29 -12.86 18.87
CA GLY A 256 0.93 -13.00 19.67
C GLY A 256 2.14 -13.38 18.79
N ASP A 257 3.05 -14.14 19.37
CA ASP A 257 4.22 -14.64 18.64
C ASP A 257 3.81 -15.66 17.58
N LEU A 258 4.25 -15.43 16.34
CA LEU A 258 3.98 -16.30 15.20
C LEU A 258 5.29 -16.91 14.69
N GLU A 259 5.20 -18.10 14.09
CA GLU A 259 6.35 -18.72 13.42
C GLU A 259 6.76 -18.00 12.13
N LYS A 260 5.82 -17.25 11.52
CA LYS A 260 5.99 -16.43 10.32
C LYS A 260 4.96 -15.28 10.32
N PRO A 261 5.16 -14.21 9.54
CA PRO A 261 4.14 -13.16 9.39
C PRO A 261 2.85 -13.73 8.79
N LYS A 262 1.73 -13.05 9.01
CA LYS A 262 0.49 -13.29 8.28
C LYS A 262 0.48 -12.63 6.91
N PHE A 263 1.21 -11.53 6.76
CA PHE A 263 1.25 -10.74 5.54
C PHE A 263 2.54 -9.92 5.48
N VAL A 264 3.02 -9.62 4.27
CA VAL A 264 4.14 -8.71 4.04
C VAL A 264 3.77 -7.65 3.02
N PHE A 265 4.02 -6.39 3.34
CA PHE A 265 3.78 -5.24 2.48
C PHE A 265 5.11 -4.59 2.07
N PHE A 266 5.37 -4.46 0.77
CA PHE A 266 6.50 -3.73 0.23
C PHE A 266 6.07 -2.38 -0.32
N PHE A 267 6.75 -1.33 0.13
CA PHE A 267 6.66 0.01 -0.47
C PHE A 267 7.84 0.19 -1.41
N ASP A 268 7.65 -0.07 -2.70
CA ASP A 268 8.63 0.37 -3.71
C ASP A 268 8.55 1.88 -3.91
N GLU A 269 9.70 2.51 -4.07
CA GLU A 269 9.86 3.97 -4.08
C GLU A 269 9.18 4.64 -2.86
N ALA A 270 9.51 4.17 -1.65
CA ALA A 270 8.86 4.56 -0.40
C ALA A 270 8.82 6.08 -0.13
N HIS A 271 9.73 6.87 -0.70
CA HIS A 271 9.73 8.33 -0.61
C HIS A 271 8.40 8.95 -1.08
N MET A 272 7.79 8.36 -2.10
CA MET A 272 6.52 8.80 -2.67
C MET A 272 5.36 8.75 -1.69
N LEU A 273 5.49 7.95 -0.64
CA LEU A 273 4.46 7.82 0.37
C LEU A 273 4.36 9.06 1.25
N PHE A 274 5.50 9.70 1.50
CA PHE A 274 5.63 10.80 2.45
C PHE A 274 5.72 12.16 1.75
N ASP A 275 6.03 12.17 0.45
CA ASP A 275 6.05 13.37 -0.37
C ASP A 275 4.71 14.12 -0.32
N ASN A 276 4.76 15.39 0.09
CA ASN A 276 3.60 16.29 0.18
C ASN A 276 2.48 15.84 1.15
N CYS A 277 2.76 14.93 2.08
CA CYS A 277 1.83 14.62 3.17
C CYS A 277 1.83 15.73 4.25
N SER A 278 0.65 16.01 4.82
CA SER A 278 0.58 16.89 5.99
C SER A 278 1.21 16.18 7.20
N LYS A 279 1.59 16.96 8.21
CA LYS A 279 2.18 16.43 9.44
C LYS A 279 1.26 15.39 10.11
N GLU A 280 -0.04 15.67 10.14
CA GLU A 280 -1.06 14.80 10.73
C GLU A 280 -1.17 13.47 9.99
N VAL A 281 -1.03 13.49 8.66
CA VAL A 281 -1.01 12.27 7.84
C VAL A 281 0.23 11.47 8.16
N THR A 282 1.42 12.09 8.12
CA THR A 282 2.68 11.43 8.42
C THR A 282 2.67 10.77 9.81
N GLU A 283 2.24 11.50 10.84
CA GLU A 283 2.08 10.96 12.20
C GLU A 283 1.12 9.77 12.24
N LYS A 284 0.04 9.80 11.45
CA LYS A 284 -0.90 8.69 11.35
C LYS A 284 -0.28 7.47 10.67
N VAL A 285 0.49 7.68 9.61
CA VAL A 285 1.22 6.61 8.91
C VAL A 285 2.22 5.94 9.85
N GLU A 286 3.05 6.73 10.53
CA GLU A 286 4.00 6.24 11.53
C GLU A 286 3.29 5.41 12.62
N GLN A 287 2.13 5.89 13.09
CA GLN A 287 1.32 5.16 14.06
C GLN A 287 0.86 3.81 13.50
N VAL A 288 0.32 3.77 12.28
CA VAL A 288 -0.16 2.52 11.67
C VAL A 288 0.99 1.55 11.45
N VAL A 289 2.12 2.01 10.88
CA VAL A 289 3.33 1.20 10.68
C VAL A 289 3.80 0.61 12.00
N ARG A 290 3.83 1.39 13.08
CA ARG A 290 4.24 0.91 14.41
C ARG A 290 3.29 -0.14 14.99
N LEU A 291 1.98 0.02 14.79
CA LEU A 291 0.97 -0.83 15.40
C LEU A 291 0.69 -2.11 14.61
N ILE A 292 0.81 -2.08 13.29
CA ILE A 292 0.41 -3.20 12.41
C ILE A 292 1.24 -4.46 12.62
N ARG A 293 2.42 -4.35 13.24
CA ARG A 293 3.18 -5.51 13.71
C ARG A 293 2.35 -6.42 14.63
N SER A 294 1.50 -5.86 15.50
CA SER A 294 0.63 -6.64 16.39
C SER A 294 -0.42 -7.44 15.63
N LYS A 295 -0.65 -7.14 14.35
CA LYS A 295 -1.50 -7.89 13.43
C LYS A 295 -0.75 -9.00 12.68
N GLY A 296 0.55 -9.13 12.91
CA GLY A 296 1.41 -10.09 12.23
C GLY A 296 1.86 -9.64 10.84
N VAL A 297 1.83 -8.33 10.55
CA VAL A 297 2.19 -7.77 9.25
C VAL A 297 3.62 -7.22 9.27
N GLY A 298 4.43 -7.63 8.30
CA GLY A 298 5.74 -7.02 8.03
C GLY A 298 5.64 -5.91 6.99
N ILE A 299 6.39 -4.82 7.18
CA ILE A 299 6.46 -3.70 6.22
C ILE A 299 7.90 -3.53 5.78
N TYR A 300 8.14 -3.46 4.48
CA TYR A 300 9.46 -3.31 3.91
C TYR A 300 9.49 -2.09 3.01
N PHE A 301 10.24 -1.07 3.42
CA PHE A 301 10.44 0.12 2.62
C PHE A 301 11.59 -0.07 1.65
N VAL A 302 11.40 0.29 0.39
CA VAL A 302 12.42 0.23 -0.65
C VAL A 302 12.63 1.65 -1.17
N THR A 303 13.81 2.21 -0.94
CA THR A 303 14.09 3.61 -1.21
C THR A 303 15.52 3.81 -1.71
N GLN A 304 15.79 4.95 -2.36
CA GLN A 304 17.14 5.31 -2.78
C GLN A 304 17.97 5.81 -1.59
N SER A 305 17.36 6.63 -0.74
CA SER A 305 17.97 7.20 0.45
C SER A 305 17.15 6.86 1.69
N PRO A 306 17.78 6.43 2.79
CA PRO A 306 17.07 6.18 4.04
C PRO A 306 16.53 7.46 4.68
N LEU A 307 17.02 8.64 4.26
CA LEU A 307 16.54 9.94 4.74
C LEU A 307 15.17 10.32 4.16
N ASP A 308 14.70 9.60 3.14
CA ASP A 308 13.41 9.84 2.49
C ASP A 308 12.23 9.24 3.30
N ILE A 309 12.54 8.55 4.40
CA ILE A 309 11.58 7.94 5.31
C ILE A 309 11.74 8.66 6.67
N PRO A 310 10.67 9.29 7.19
CA PRO A 310 10.70 10.03 8.45
C PRO A 310 10.94 9.14 9.68
#